data_AF-A0A2A5XSE9-F1
#
_entry.id   AF-A0A2A5XSE9-F1
#
_cell.length_a   1.000
_cell.length_b   1.000
_cell.length_c   1.000
_cell.angle_alpha   90.00
_cell.angle_beta   90.00
_cell.angle_gamma   90.00
#
_symmetry.space_group_name_H-M   'P 1'
#
loop_
_entity.id
_entity.type
_entity.pdbx_description
1 polymer ?
#
loop_
_entity_poly.entity_id
_entity_poly.type
_entity_poly.pdbx_seq_one_letter_code
_entity_poly.pdbx_strand_id
1 'polypeptide(L)' 'MIEHLDLLMFAFACVILILGYPVAFSLAGSAILFAYLGDYFNVFPMQFMRAIPQRIFGT' A
#
# COMPACT_ATOMS: atom_id res chain seq x y z
N MET A 1 0.50 -1.34 19.03
CA MET A 1 -0.68 -0.65 18.42
C MET A 1 -0.45 -0.15 16.99
N ILE A 2 0.80 0.07 16.53
CA ILE A 2 1.13 0.34 15.11
C ILE A 2 1.42 -0.96 14.31
N GLU A 3 1.45 -2.11 14.99
CA GLU A 3 1.81 -3.44 14.44
C GLU A 3 0.82 -4.04 13.43
N HIS A 4 -0.32 -3.40 13.15
CA HIS A 4 -1.38 -3.95 12.28
C HIS A 4 -1.75 -3.00 11.13
N LEU A 5 -0.80 -2.16 10.69
CA LEU A 5 -1.00 -1.22 9.59
C LEU A 5 -1.39 -1.94 8.28
N ASP A 6 -0.87 -3.14 8.11
CA ASP A 6 -1.17 -4.09 7.03
C ASP A 6 -2.62 -4.62 7.06
N LEU A 7 -3.15 -4.99 8.24
CA LEU A 7 -4.57 -5.34 8.37
C LEU A 7 -5.47 -4.14 8.09
N LEU A 8 -5.06 -2.94 8.50
CA LEU A 8 -5.82 -1.71 8.27
C LEU A 8 -5.84 -1.35 6.76
N MET A 9 -4.72 -1.55 6.06
CA MET A 9 -4.64 -1.41 4.61
C MET A 9 -5.57 -2.39 3.90
N PHE A 10 -5.60 -3.66 4.34
CA PHE A 10 -6.47 -4.68 3.77
C PHE A 10 -7.94 -4.34 3.93
N ALA A 11 -8.37 -3.97 5.14
CA ALA A 11 -9.75 -3.57 5.41
C ALA A 11 -10.16 -2.34 4.57
N PHE A 12 -9.26 -1.34 4.45
CA PHE A 12 -9.50 -0.16 3.63
C PHE A 12 -9.68 -0.52 2.14
N ALA A 13 -8.82 -1.40 1.60
CA ALA A 13 -8.95 -1.88 0.23
C ALA A 13 -10.28 -2.63 0.02
N CYS A 14 -10.69 -3.49 0.95
CA CYS A 14 -11.99 -4.19 0.88
C CYS A 14 -13.17 -3.22 0.79
N VAL A 15 -13.16 -2.14 1.58
CA VAL A 15 -14.22 -1.11 1.54
C VAL A 15 -14.25 -0.40 0.18
N ILE A 16 -13.09 -0.03 -0.38
CA ILE A 16 -13.02 0.63 -1.70
C ILE A 16 -13.48 -0.31 -2.82
N LEU A 17 -13.20 -1.60 -2.73
CA LEU A 17 -13.64 -2.57 -3.74
C LEU A 17 -15.17 -2.74 -3.75
N ILE A 18 -15.82 -2.69 -2.57
CA ILE A 18 -17.28 -2.75 -2.45
C ILE A 18 -17.95 -1.50 -3.05
N LEU A 19 -17.27 -0.36 -3.09
CA LEU A 19 -17.74 0.88 -3.73
C LEU A 19 -17.83 0.80 -5.28
N GLY A 20 -17.39 -0.30 -5.90
CA GLY A 20 -17.60 -0.58 -7.33
C GLY A 20 -16.67 0.17 -8.29
N TYR A 21 -15.63 0.83 -7.79
CA TYR A 21 -14.61 1.50 -8.60
C TYR A 21 -13.66 0.47 -9.27
N PRO A 22 -13.09 0.74 -10.45
CA PRO A 22 -12.13 -0.15 -11.10
C PRO A 22 -11.01 -0.60 -10.16
N VAL A 23 -10.93 -1.92 -9.94
CA VAL A 23 -10.12 -2.60 -8.92
C VAL A 23 -8.64 -2.18 -8.95
N ALA A 24 -8.07 -2.02 -10.14
CA ALA A 24 -6.68 -1.65 -10.31
C ALA A 24 -6.35 -0.26 -9.72
N PHE A 25 -7.24 0.73 -9.93
CA PHE A 25 -7.05 2.07 -9.38
C PHE A 25 -7.22 2.09 -7.87
N SER A 26 -8.20 1.33 -7.36
CA SER A 26 -8.45 1.19 -5.92
C SER A 26 -7.26 0.58 -5.17
N LEU A 27 -6.64 -0.47 -5.74
CA LEU A 27 -5.46 -1.12 -5.17
C LEU A 27 -4.20 -0.25 -5.28
N ALA A 28 -3.95 0.37 -6.44
CA ALA A 28 -2.79 1.24 -6.61
C ALA A 28 -2.87 2.48 -5.71
N GLY A 29 -4.05 3.10 -5.62
CA GLY A 29 -4.29 4.27 -4.77
C GLY A 29 -4.13 3.94 -3.29
N SER A 30 -4.76 2.87 -2.80
CA SER A 30 -4.62 2.44 -1.40
C SER A 30 -3.18 2.06 -1.05
N ALA A 31 -2.46 1.36 -1.93
CA ALA A 31 -1.05 1.02 -1.73
C ALA A 31 -0.16 2.27 -1.61
N ILE A 32 -0.34 3.28 -2.47
CA ILE A 32 0.43 4.53 -2.42
C ILE A 32 0.11 5.32 -1.14
N LEU A 33 -1.17 5.40 -0.76
CA LEU A 33 -1.62 6.12 0.44
C LEU A 33 -1.03 5.50 1.72
N PHE A 34 -1.08 4.17 1.81
CA PHE A 34 -0.52 3.44 2.95
C PHE A 34 1.00 3.40 2.97
N ALA A 35 1.66 3.43 1.82
CA ALA A 35 3.11 3.55 1.77
C ALA A 35 3.60 4.91 2.28
N TYR A 36 2.87 6.00 1.97
CA TYR A 36 3.16 7.32 2.55
C TYR A 36 2.88 7.37 4.06
N LEU A 37 1.77 6.78 4.51
CA LEU A 37 1.49 6.63 5.94
C LEU A 37 2.58 5.82 6.64
N GLY A 38 3.02 4.71 6.04
CA GLY A 38 4.05 3.83 6.58
C GLY A 38 5.42 4.51 6.74
N ASP A 39 5.77 5.40 5.80
CA ASP A 39 6.97 6.24 5.90
C ASP A 39 6.84 7.28 7.02
N TYR A 40 5.68 7.94 7.14
CA TYR A 40 5.40 8.90 8.21
C TYR A 40 5.49 8.27 9.61
N PHE A 41 4.93 7.07 9.77
CA PHE A 41 5.01 6.32 11.03
C PHE A 41 6.35 5.61 11.25
N ASN A 42 7.35 5.77 10.36
CA ASN A 42 8.65 5.08 10.39
C ASN A 42 8.54 3.54 10.41
N VAL A 43 7.42 2.98 9.95
CA VAL A 43 7.15 1.53 9.90
C VAL A 43 7.66 0.95 8.58
N PHE A 44 7.59 1.73 7.51
CA PHE A 44 7.99 1.32 6.18
C PHE A 44 8.82 2.43 5.52
N PRO A 45 10.15 2.31 5.49
CA PRO A 45 10.99 3.33 4.89
C PRO A 45 10.82 3.38 3.37
N MET A 46 10.66 4.59 2.83
CA MET A 46 10.48 4.85 1.40
C MET A 46 11.56 4.21 0.49
N GLN A 47 12.72 3.81 1.03
CA GLN A 47 13.73 3.07 0.27
C GLN A 47 13.22 1.73 -0.29
N PHE A 48 12.28 1.06 0.38
CA PHE A 48 11.69 -0.17 -0.17
C PHE A 48 10.89 0.08 -1.45
N MET A 49 10.30 1.28 -1.58
CA MET A 49 9.60 1.68 -2.80
C MET A 49 10.56 1.77 -4.01
N ARG A 50 11.80 2.19 -3.78
CA ARG A 50 12.85 2.23 -4.81
C ARG A 50 13.34 0.85 -5.23
N ALA A 51 13.14 -0.18 -4.39
CA ALA A 51 13.46 -1.56 -4.72
C ALA A 51 12.34 -2.27 -5.50
N ILE A 52 11.16 -1.64 -5.66
CA ILE A 52 10.04 -2.21 -6.41
C ILE A 52 10.41 -2.52 -7.88
N PRO A 53 11.06 -1.62 -8.65
CA PRO A 53 11.46 -1.93 -10.02
C PRO A 53 12.41 -3.12 -10.09
N GLN A 54 13.36 -3.23 -9.16
CA GLN A 54 14.28 -4.38 -9.08
C GLN A 54 13.55 -5.69 -8.75
N ARG A 55 12.42 -5.64 -8.03
CA ARG A 55 11.60 -6.82 -7.73
C ARG A 55 10.61 -7.19 -8.83
N ILE A 56 10.08 -6.22 -9.57
CA ILE A 56 9.12 -6.45 -10.66
C ILE A 56 9.83 -6.84 -11.96
N PHE A 57 10.91 -6.14 -12.29
CA PHE A 57 11.63 -6.28 -13.56
C PHE A 57 12.98 -6.97 -13.41
N GLY A 58 13.24 -7.61 -12.26
CA GLY A 58 14.52 -8.23 -11.91
C GLY A 58 15.18 -8.92 -13.10
N THR A 59 16.13 -8.21 -13.70
CA THR A 59 16.99 -8.69 -14.79
C THR A 59 18.34 -9.00 -14.19
#